data_AF-A0A9X0WCI2-F1
#
_entry.id   AF-A0A9X0WCI2-F1
#
_cell.length_a   1.000
_cell.length_b   1.000
_cell.length_c   1.000
_cell.angle_alpha   90.00
_cell.angle_beta   90.00
_cell.angle_gamma   90.00
#
_symmetry.space_group_name_H-M   'P 1'
#
loop_
_entity.id
_entity.type
_entity.pdbx_description
1 polymer ?
#
loop_
_entity_poly.entity_id
_entity_poly.type
_entity_poly.pdbx_seq_one_letter_code
_entity_poly.pdbx_strand_id
1 'polypeptide(L)'
;MEEQGLLPALRVAGQQALVEQTLAEHTELRGLIVSDAPDAPARFGDALQAHIRFEERTLFETAQQVLEPAVLNELGMLHEAAARPACPTTARKGGAPGAPR
;
A
#
# COMPACT_ATOMS: atom_id res chain seq x y z
N MET A 1 -2.31 -5.25 -1.81
CA MET A 1 -1.25 -6.26 -1.91
C MET A 1 -0.90 -6.81 -0.53
N GLU A 2 -0.75 -5.99 0.53
CA GLU A 2 -0.56 -6.55 1.89
C GLU A 2 -1.75 -7.41 2.32
N GLU A 3 -2.99 -6.97 2.08
CA GLU A 3 -4.19 -7.72 2.47
C GLU A 3 -4.32 -9.09 1.78
N GLN A 4 -3.61 -9.30 0.66
CA GLN A 4 -3.66 -10.53 -0.15
C GLN A 4 -2.51 -11.49 0.13
N GLY A 5 -1.40 -11.01 0.70
CA GLY A 5 -0.20 -11.82 0.94
C GLY A 5 0.30 -11.72 2.37
N LEU A 6 0.79 -10.53 2.76
CA LEU A 6 1.44 -10.30 4.04
C LEU A 6 0.51 -10.58 5.24
N LEU A 7 -0.71 -10.03 5.24
CA LEU A 7 -1.64 -10.19 6.36
C LEU A 7 -2.11 -11.64 6.55
N PRO A 8 -2.44 -12.41 5.49
CA PRO A 8 -2.65 -13.84 5.62
C PRO A 8 -1.46 -14.60 6.22
N ALA A 9 -0.22 -14.31 5.81
CA ALA A 9 0.98 -14.95 6.34
C ALA A 9 1.17 -14.65 7.84
N LEU A 10 1.00 -13.38 8.24
CA LEU A 10 1.07 -12.95 9.64
C LEU A 10 -0.03 -13.60 10.50
N ARG A 11 -1.23 -13.77 9.95
CA ARG A 11 -2.32 -14.47 10.64
C ARG A 11 -1.97 -15.94 10.92
N VAL A 12 -1.38 -16.63 9.95
CA VAL A 12 -0.91 -18.02 10.12
C VAL A 12 0.19 -18.10 11.18
N ALA A 13 1.07 -17.09 11.25
CA ALA A 13 2.09 -16.94 12.29
C ALA A 13 1.55 -16.47 13.66
N GLY A 14 0.22 -16.41 13.84
CA GLY A 14 -0.43 -16.07 15.11
C GLY A 14 -0.51 -14.58 15.44
N GLN A 15 -0.13 -13.69 14.51
CA GLN A 15 -0.13 -12.23 14.72
C GLN A 15 -1.50 -11.59 14.46
N GLN A 16 -2.57 -12.17 15.03
CA GLN A 16 -3.95 -11.76 14.76
C GLN A 16 -4.22 -10.30 15.14
N ALA A 17 -3.75 -9.85 16.30
CA ALA A 17 -3.96 -8.47 16.76
C ALA A 17 -3.33 -7.44 15.81
N LEU A 18 -2.12 -7.75 15.31
CA LEU A 18 -1.42 -6.90 14.36
C LEU A 18 -2.18 -6.81 13.04
N VAL A 19 -2.69 -7.94 12.55
CA VAL A 19 -3.50 -8.00 11.33
C VAL A 19 -4.80 -7.22 11.47
N GLU A 20 -5.50 -7.33 12.60
CA GLU A 20 -6.74 -6.59 12.86
C GLU A 20 -6.51 -5.09 12.92
N GLN A 21 -5.42 -4.66 13.56
CA GLN A 21 -5.03 -3.24 13.58
C GLN A 21 -4.77 -2.71 12.16
N THR A 22 -3.97 -3.41 11.34
CA THR A 22 -3.69 -2.99 9.96
C THR A 22 -4.97 -2.86 9.14
N LEU A 23 -5.91 -3.81 9.26
CA LEU A 23 -7.18 -3.76 8.54
C LEU A 23 -8.09 -2.60 9.00
N ALA A 24 -8.08 -2.28 10.30
CA ALA A 24 -8.80 -1.15 10.84
C ALA A 24 -8.24 0.18 10.31
N GLU A 25 -6.92 0.36 10.33
CA GLU A 25 -6.25 1.55 9.79
C GLU A 25 -6.51 1.72 8.29
N HIS A 26 -6.44 0.63 7.50
CA HIS A 26 -6.80 0.68 6.07
C HIS A 26 -8.26 1.09 5.84
N THR A 27 -9.17 0.61 6.69
CA THR A 27 -10.59 0.96 6.59
C THR A 27 -10.81 2.45 6.89
N GLU A 28 -10.11 2.99 7.90
CA GLU A 28 -10.12 4.42 8.20
C GLU A 28 -9.58 5.25 7.02
N LEU A 29 -8.41 4.88 6.48
CA LEU A 29 -7.80 5.57 5.33
C LEU A 29 -8.75 5.59 4.12
N ARG A 30 -9.37 4.46 3.80
CA ARG A 30 -10.37 4.37 2.73
C ARG A 30 -11.60 5.23 3.01
N GLY A 31 -12.06 5.28 4.26
CA GLY A 31 -13.16 6.13 4.69
C GLY A 31 -12.85 7.62 4.52
N LEU A 32 -11.63 8.04 4.83
CA LEU A 32 -11.18 9.43 4.66
C LEU A 32 -11.07 9.85 3.19
N ILE A 33 -10.70 8.93 2.29
CA ILE A 33 -10.63 9.19 0.84
C ILE A 33 -12.01 9.52 0.24
N VAL A 34 -13.07 8.87 0.73
CA VAL A 34 -14.45 9.05 0.20
C VAL A 34 -15.26 10.07 1.01
N SER A 35 -14.67 10.69 2.01
CA SER A 35 -15.33 11.66 2.87
C SER A 35 -15.38 13.05 2.22
N ASP A 36 -16.55 13.67 2.24
CA ASP A 36 -16.76 15.06 1.80
C ASP A 36 -16.44 16.09 2.90
N ALA A 37 -15.97 15.65 4.08
CA ALA A 37 -15.66 16.55 5.18
C ALA A 37 -14.48 17.47 4.80
N PRO A 38 -14.54 18.78 5.08
CA PRO A 38 -13.52 19.74 4.66
C PRO A 38 -12.14 19.47 5.28
N ASP A 39 -12.10 18.80 6.43
CA ASP A 39 -10.89 18.38 7.13
C ASP A 39 -10.38 16.98 6.73
N ALA A 40 -11.13 16.24 5.90
CA ALA A 40 -10.77 14.88 5.51
C ALA A 40 -9.37 14.77 4.86
N PRO A 41 -8.93 15.69 3.98
CA PRO A 41 -7.58 15.62 3.42
C PRO A 41 -6.47 15.76 4.47
N ALA A 42 -6.65 16.64 5.46
CA ALA A 42 -5.68 16.83 6.53
C ALA A 42 -5.61 15.58 7.43
N ARG A 43 -6.77 15.07 7.84
CA ARG A 43 -6.88 13.84 8.63
C ARG A 43 -6.33 12.63 7.90
N PHE A 44 -6.54 12.54 6.58
CA PHE A 44 -5.95 11.50 5.76
C PHE A 44 -4.42 11.57 5.77
N GLY A 45 -3.84 12.76 5.64
CA GLY A 45 -2.39 12.95 5.72
C GLY A 45 -1.80 12.49 7.06
N ASP A 46 -2.44 12.87 8.16
CA ASP A 46 -2.01 12.49 9.51
C ASP A 46 -2.15 10.97 9.73
N ALA A 47 -3.30 10.40 9.36
CA ALA A 47 -3.56 8.97 9.47
C ALA A 47 -2.59 8.15 8.60
N LEU A 48 -2.32 8.59 7.36
CA LEU A 48 -1.40 7.91 6.45
C LEU A 48 0.04 7.96 6.99
N GLN A 49 0.47 9.09 7.55
CA GLN A 49 1.78 9.20 8.15
C GLN A 49 1.93 8.28 9.37
N ALA A 50 0.91 8.22 10.23
CA ALA A 50 0.91 7.32 11.38
C ALA A 50 0.94 5.86 10.93
N HIS A 51 0.14 5.51 9.93
CA HIS A 51 0.07 4.18 9.34
C HIS A 51 1.43 3.73 8.78
N ILE A 52 2.08 4.53 7.93
CA ILE A 52 3.41 4.20 7.36
C ILE A 52 4.44 3.95 8.47
N ARG A 53 4.45 4.78 9.52
CA ARG A 53 5.38 4.60 10.65
C ARG A 53 5.11 3.32 11.42
N PHE A 54 3.85 2.95 11.59
CA PHE A 54 3.45 1.69 12.21
C PHE A 54 3.88 0.51 11.35
N GLU A 55 3.69 0.59 10.02
CA GLU A 55 4.12 -0.45 9.10
C GLU A 55 5.62 -0.70 9.19
N GLU A 56 6.42 0.36 9.08
CA GLU A 56 7.88 0.30 9.14
C GLU A 56 8.41 -0.24 10.47
N ARG A 57 7.90 0.28 11.59
CA ARG A 57 8.48 0.02 12.92
C ARG A 57 7.88 -1.17 13.64
N THR A 58 6.79 -1.74 13.12
CA THR A 58 6.07 -2.78 13.84
C THR A 58 5.63 -3.88 12.90
N LEU A 59 4.87 -3.57 11.85
CA LEU A 59 4.34 -4.60 10.95
C LEU A 59 5.46 -5.36 10.24
N PHE A 60 6.37 -4.64 9.56
CA PHE A 60 7.44 -5.23 8.77
C PHE A 60 8.56 -5.80 9.64
N GLU A 61 8.89 -5.16 10.76
CA GLU A 61 9.83 -5.73 11.73
C GLU A 61 9.33 -7.06 12.29
N THR A 62 8.05 -7.13 12.70
CA THR A 62 7.46 -8.38 13.20
C THR A 62 7.42 -9.43 12.09
N ALA A 63 7.02 -9.06 10.88
CA ALA A 63 7.00 -9.99 9.74
C ALA A 63 8.38 -10.63 9.48
N GLN A 64 9.45 -9.84 9.52
CA GLN A 64 10.82 -10.36 9.35
C GLN A 64 11.27 -11.27 10.50
N GLN A 65 10.70 -11.12 11.70
CA GLN A 65 11.03 -11.94 12.86
C GLN A 65 10.26 -13.27 12.90
N VAL A 66 9.00 -13.27 12.45
CA VAL A 66 8.08 -14.42 12.65
C VAL A 66 7.85 -15.24 11.39
N LEU A 67 8.17 -14.70 10.21
CA LEU A 67 7.98 -15.41 8.94
C LEU A 67 9.29 -16.05 8.48
N GLU A 68 9.18 -17.26 7.95
CA GLU A 68 10.31 -17.97 7.35
C GLU A 68 10.86 -17.22 6.13
N PRO A 69 12.18 -17.26 5.86
CA PRO A 69 12.78 -16.58 4.72
C PRO A 69 12.16 -16.97 3.36
N ALA A 70 11.72 -18.22 3.21
CA ALA A 70 11.03 -18.68 2.00
C ALA A 70 9.71 -17.93 1.78
N VAL A 71 8.93 -17.73 2.85
CA VAL A 71 7.66 -16.99 2.80
C VAL A 71 7.92 -15.52 2.47
N LEU A 72 8.94 -14.90 3.06
CA LEU A 72 9.32 -13.52 2.75
C LEU A 72 9.72 -13.34 1.28
N ASN A 73 10.46 -14.29 0.71
CA ASN A 73 10.84 -14.28 -0.71
C ASN A 73 9.61 -14.42 -1.62
N GLU A 74 8.68 -15.31 -1.30
CA GLU A 74 7.41 -15.44 -2.04
C GLU A 74 6.59 -14.14 -2.02
N LEU A 75 6.51 -13.49 -0.86
CA LEU A 75 5.85 -12.19 -0.71
C LEU A 75 6.54 -11.10 -1.56
N GLY A 76 7.87 -11.10 -1.63
CA GLY A 76 8.62 -10.19 -2.50
C GLY A 76 8.30 -10.37 -3.98
N MET A 77 8.26 -11.62 -4.47
CA MET A 77 7.89 -11.92 -5.85
C MET A 77 6.44 -11.50 -6.17
N LEU A 78 5.52 -11.69 -5.23
CA LEU A 78 4.14 -11.21 -5.36
C LEU A 78 4.08 -9.67 -5.44
N HIS A 79 4.97 -8.95 -4.74
CA HIS A 79 5.05 -7.49 -4.82
C HIS A 79 5.43 -7.02 -6.20
N GLU A 80 6.51 -7.58 -6.74
CA GLU A 80 7.02 -7.21 -8.06
C GLU A 80 6.00 -7.52 -9.16
N ALA A 81 5.30 -8.65 -9.05
CA ALA A 81 4.24 -9.01 -10.00
C ALA A 81 3.03 -8.06 -9.93
N ALA A 82 2.67 -7.57 -8.73
CA ALA A 82 1.56 -6.67 -8.51
C ALA A 82 1.89 -5.20 -8.86
N ALA A 83 3.17 -4.82 -8.81
CA ALA A 83 3.68 -3.51 -9.18
C ALA A 83 3.64 -3.30 -10.71
N ARG A 84 2.43 -3.20 -11.29
CA ARG A 84 2.27 -2.57 -12.61
C ARG A 84 2.72 -1.11 -12.48
N PRO A 85 3.33 -0.51 -13.52
CA PRO A 85 3.76 0.88 -13.46
C PRO A 85 2.55 1.78 -13.15
N ALA A 86 2.53 2.34 -11.94
CA ALA A 86 1.49 3.23 -11.45
C ALA A 86 1.70 4.65 -12.01
N CYS A 87 1.60 4.74 -13.32
CA CYS A 87 1.32 5.91 -14.17
C CYS A 87 1.80 5.55 -15.57
N PRO A 88 0.92 5.36 -16.58
CA PRO A 88 1.33 5.73 -17.91
C PRO A 88 1.49 7.25 -17.88
N THR A 89 2.73 7.75 -17.81
CA THR A 89 2.98 9.13 -18.25
C THR A 89 2.34 9.22 -19.61
N THR A 90 1.25 9.98 -19.73
CA THR A 90 0.68 10.34 -21.02
C THR A 90 1.75 11.17 -21.69
N ALA A 91 2.63 10.51 -22.44
CA ALA A 91 3.48 11.16 -23.42
C ALA A 91 2.49 11.84 -24.36
N ARG A 92 2.30 13.15 -24.16
CA ARG A 92 1.51 14.00 -25.03
C ARG A 92 2.23 14.00 -26.39
N LYS A 93 1.95 12.99 -27.22
CA LYS A 93 2.33 12.98 -28.64
C LYS A 93 1.48 14.05 -29.32
N GLY A 94 1.95 15.30 -29.27
CA GLY A 94 1.52 16.31 -30.22
C GLY A 94 2.10 15.96 -31.59
N GLY A 95 1.37 15.19 -32.39
CA GLY A 95 1.52 15.20 -33.86
C GLY A 95 0.71 16.36 -34.41
N ALA A 96 1.34 17.34 -35.06
CA ALA A 96 1.51 17.48 -36.53
C ALA A 96 0.37 18.34 -37.14
N PRO A 97 0.39 18.82 -38.41
CA PRO A 97 1.47 19.01 -39.40
C PRO A 97 1.48 20.45 -40.01
N GLY A 98 2.40 20.73 -40.95
CA GLY A 98 2.11 21.69 -42.03
C GLY A 98 3.12 22.83 -42.27
N ALA A 99 4.05 22.61 -43.20
CA ALA A 99 4.45 23.63 -44.18
C ALA A 99 3.23 23.95 -45.11
N PRO A 100 3.18 24.99 -45.99
CA PRO A 100 4.31 25.76 -46.55
C PRO A 100 4.07 27.27 -46.76
N ARG A 101 5.14 28.03 -47.03
CA ARG A 101 5.37 28.76 -48.30
C ARG A 101 6.70 29.50 -48.26
#